data_AF-A0A9D6KX32-F1
#
_entry.id   AF-A0A9D6KX32-F1
#
_cell.length_a   1.000
_cell.length_b   1.000
_cell.length_c   1.000
_cell.angle_alpha   90.00
_cell.angle_beta   90.00
_cell.angle_gamma   90.00
#
_symmetry.space_group_name_H-M   'P 1'
#
loop_
_entity.id
_entity.type
_entity.pdbx_description
1 polymer ?
#
loop_
_entity_poly.entity_id
_entity_poly.type
_entity_poly.pdbx_seq_one_letter_code
_entity_poly.pdbx_strand_id
1 'polypeptide(L)'
;MNANFDNIKRLFESLKGIGFIERIFGWSRIKNQMIDASADLQKLISRIESSTQADNSLSIERATSKGLNESVTRLTTEVQVLKESNKQIESLQRELTTASEQNKIFLKRGTELSNELSVLRERLEATERELQKNIQQNTQLLKDEEFRKQDHAKAVDSLKNIQDRIQNDRNRELQERKDAEINRIHKLRETWTAHQENVKNTIKTICSKHTIEYVERVPFKGEPDNTLKISNEFVVFDAKSPAGEDLSNFRNYLKNQAESAKK
;
A
#
# COMPACT_ATOMS: atom_id res chain seq x y z
N MET A 1 18.40 -69.43 -90.16
CA MET A 1 18.76 -70.84 -90.41
C MET A 1 18.42 -71.19 -91.85
N ASN A 2 19.43 -71.71 -92.57
CA ASN A 2 19.47 -72.34 -93.89
C ASN A 2 18.70 -71.65 -95.04
N ALA A 3 19.37 -70.66 -95.66
CA ALA A 3 19.01 -70.23 -97.00
C ALA A 3 19.54 -71.28 -97.99
N ASN A 4 18.63 -72.09 -98.53
CA ASN A 4 18.97 -73.11 -99.50
C ASN A 4 19.21 -72.44 -100.87
N PHE A 5 20.48 -72.13 -101.16
CA PHE A 5 20.93 -71.49 -102.41
C PHE A 5 21.34 -72.52 -103.47
N ASP A 6 20.84 -73.75 -103.33
CA ASP A 6 21.36 -74.90 -104.06
C ASP A 6 21.18 -74.74 -105.58
N ASN A 7 20.09 -74.12 -106.05
CA ASN A 7 19.85 -73.95 -107.49
C ASN A 7 20.71 -72.83 -108.10
N ILE A 8 20.94 -71.73 -107.38
CA ILE A 8 21.83 -70.65 -107.81
C ILE A 8 23.28 -71.15 -107.87
N LYS A 9 23.73 -71.90 -106.86
CA LYS A 9 25.06 -72.53 -106.85
C LYS A 9 25.20 -73.52 -108.01
N ARG A 10 24.19 -74.36 -108.25
CA ARG A 10 24.15 -75.37 -109.31
C ARG A 10 24.14 -74.77 -110.73
N LEU A 11 23.54 -73.59 -110.93
CA LEU A 11 23.65 -72.81 -112.16
C LEU A 11 25.08 -72.29 -112.38
N PHE A 12 25.69 -71.72 -111.33
CA PHE A 12 27.04 -71.16 -111.45
C PHE A 12 28.08 -72.25 -111.73
N GLU A 13 27.94 -73.41 -111.10
CA GLU A 13 28.75 -74.59 -111.35
C GLU A 13 28.57 -75.17 -112.76
N SER A 14 27.34 -75.21 -113.29
CA SER A 14 27.08 -75.68 -114.65
C SER A 14 27.59 -74.73 -115.74
N LEU A 15 27.54 -73.41 -115.51
CA LEU A 15 28.14 -72.41 -116.40
C LEU A 15 29.67 -72.45 -116.41
N LYS A 16 30.28 -72.76 -115.25
CA LYS A 16 31.75 -72.83 -115.11
C LYS A 16 32.35 -74.09 -115.74
N GLY A 17 31.58 -75.17 -115.87
CA GLY A 17 32.02 -76.47 -116.40
C GLY A 17 31.62 -76.78 -117.84
N ILE A 18 31.02 -75.85 -118.58
CA ILE A 18 30.40 -76.16 -119.89
C ILE A 18 31.43 -76.27 -121.03
N GLY A 19 31.40 -77.40 -121.76
CA GLY A 19 32.25 -77.65 -122.93
C GLY A 19 31.73 -77.04 -124.25
N PHE A 20 32.51 -77.09 -125.34
CA PHE A 20 32.17 -76.47 -126.63
C PHE A 20 30.86 -77.00 -127.26
N ILE A 21 30.57 -78.31 -127.16
CA ILE A 21 29.34 -78.91 -127.70
C ILE A 21 28.12 -78.57 -126.82
N GLU A 22 28.27 -78.57 -125.50
CA GLU A 22 27.19 -78.19 -124.58
C GLU A 22 26.85 -76.69 -124.65
N ARG A 23 27.81 -75.84 -125.05
CA ARG A 23 27.53 -74.43 -125.39
C ARG A 23 26.68 -74.22 -126.64
N ILE A 24 26.63 -75.19 -127.55
CA ILE A 24 25.85 -75.07 -128.80
C ILE A 24 24.48 -75.75 -128.64
N PHE A 25 24.40 -76.88 -127.93
CA PHE A 25 23.17 -77.70 -127.83
C PHE A 25 22.58 -77.87 -126.42
N GLY A 26 23.25 -77.43 -125.36
CA GLY A 26 22.84 -77.61 -123.95
C GLY A 26 21.92 -76.50 -123.40
N TRP A 27 21.52 -75.54 -124.22
CA TRP A 27 20.78 -74.33 -123.80
C TRP A 27 19.45 -74.59 -123.09
N SER A 28 18.77 -75.70 -123.37
CA SER A 28 17.53 -76.08 -122.67
C SER A 28 17.76 -76.34 -121.18
N ARG A 29 18.87 -77.00 -120.82
CA ARG A 29 19.22 -77.31 -119.43
C ARG A 29 19.63 -76.05 -118.66
N ILE A 30 20.43 -75.19 -119.27
CA ILE A 30 20.84 -73.90 -118.68
C ILE A 30 19.63 -73.00 -118.48
N LYS A 31 18.69 -72.98 -119.43
CA LYS A 31 17.43 -72.24 -119.32
C LYS A 31 16.60 -72.68 -118.11
N ASN A 32 16.45 -73.98 -117.89
CA ASN A 32 15.73 -74.49 -116.72
C ASN A 32 16.44 -74.13 -115.41
N GLN A 33 17.77 -74.29 -115.36
CA GLN A 33 18.55 -73.86 -114.19
C GLN A 33 18.48 -72.34 -113.96
N MET A 34 18.37 -71.53 -115.02
CA MET A 34 18.22 -70.08 -114.92
C MET A 34 16.85 -69.69 -114.38
N ILE A 35 15.79 -70.41 -114.78
CA ILE A 35 14.44 -70.25 -114.22
C ILE A 35 14.45 -70.59 -112.73
N ASP A 36 15.04 -71.73 -112.34
CA ASP A 36 15.13 -72.15 -110.94
C ASP A 36 15.97 -71.17 -110.09
N ALA A 37 17.11 -70.72 -110.62
CA ALA A 37 17.94 -69.70 -109.99
C ALA A 37 17.23 -68.33 -109.89
N SER A 38 16.42 -67.95 -110.88
CA SER A 38 15.61 -66.73 -110.84
C SER A 38 14.51 -66.79 -109.77
N ALA A 39 13.93 -67.96 -109.54
CA ALA A 39 12.94 -68.18 -108.48
C ALA A 39 13.58 -68.04 -107.09
N ASP A 40 14.81 -68.54 -106.91
CA ASP A 40 15.56 -68.36 -105.66
C ASP A 40 16.01 -66.90 -105.46
N LEU A 41 16.31 -66.17 -106.54
CA LEU A 41 16.62 -64.74 -106.50
C LEU A 41 15.38 -63.89 -106.17
N GLN A 42 14.21 -64.23 -106.71
CA GLN A 42 12.93 -63.61 -106.33
C GLN A 42 12.58 -63.85 -104.85
N LYS A 43 12.84 -65.06 -104.32
CA LYS A 43 12.70 -65.34 -102.89
C LYS A 43 13.69 -64.54 -102.03
N LEU A 44 14.88 -64.26 -102.55
CA LEU A 44 15.87 -63.42 -101.86
C LEU A 44 15.43 -61.95 -101.84
N ILE A 45 14.92 -61.44 -102.96
CA ILE A 45 14.36 -60.08 -103.05
C ILE A 45 13.20 -59.92 -102.09
N SER A 46 12.23 -60.84 -102.07
CA SER A 46 11.09 -60.76 -101.15
C SER A 46 11.50 -60.88 -99.68
N ARG A 47 12.55 -61.65 -99.38
CA ARG A 47 13.13 -61.70 -98.02
C ARG A 47 13.82 -60.39 -97.65
N ILE A 48 14.59 -59.78 -98.55
CA ILE A 48 15.23 -58.48 -98.32
C ILE A 48 14.15 -57.42 -98.09
N GLU A 49 13.10 -57.41 -98.90
CA GLU A 49 11.94 -56.51 -98.73
C GLU A 49 11.20 -56.76 -97.40
N SER A 50 11.01 -58.02 -96.99
CA SER A 50 10.43 -58.33 -95.67
C SER A 50 11.34 -57.91 -94.51
N SER A 51 12.66 -58.00 -94.69
CA SER A 51 13.65 -57.58 -93.71
C SER A 51 13.70 -56.07 -93.59
N THR A 52 13.66 -55.34 -94.71
CA THR A 52 13.63 -53.87 -94.69
C THR A 52 12.31 -53.34 -94.14
N GLN A 53 11.18 -54.01 -94.40
CA GLN A 53 9.91 -53.71 -93.72
C GLN A 53 10.01 -53.95 -92.21
N ALA A 54 10.62 -55.05 -91.78
CA ALA A 54 10.84 -55.34 -90.36
C ALA A 54 11.75 -54.29 -89.70
N ASP A 55 12.84 -53.88 -90.37
CA ASP A 55 13.74 -52.83 -89.87
C ASP A 55 13.05 -51.47 -89.77
N ASN A 56 12.21 -51.11 -90.76
CA ASN A 56 11.41 -49.89 -90.71
C ASN A 56 10.41 -49.92 -89.55
N SER A 57 9.73 -51.06 -89.33
CA SER A 57 8.84 -51.21 -88.17
C SER A 57 9.58 -51.13 -86.84
N LEU A 58 10.77 -51.74 -86.74
CA LEU A 58 11.63 -51.67 -85.55
C LEU A 58 12.11 -50.23 -85.31
N SER A 59 12.40 -49.48 -86.35
CA SER A 59 12.78 -48.07 -86.24
C SER A 59 11.64 -47.20 -85.72
N ILE A 60 10.41 -47.41 -86.22
CA ILE A 60 9.21 -46.71 -85.74
C ILE A 60 8.95 -47.07 -84.27
N GLU A 61 9.03 -48.34 -83.91
CA GLU A 61 8.83 -48.83 -82.55
C GLU A 61 9.89 -48.30 -81.57
N ARG A 62 11.15 -48.15 -82.01
CA ARG A 62 12.19 -47.48 -81.23
C ARG A 62 11.89 -46.01 -81.01
N ALA A 63 11.38 -45.30 -82.02
CA ALA A 63 11.01 -43.90 -81.90
C ALA A 63 9.82 -43.71 -80.94
N THR A 64 8.80 -44.57 -81.02
CA THR A 64 7.67 -44.54 -80.08
C THR A 64 8.10 -44.89 -78.65
N SER A 65 8.95 -45.91 -78.48
CA SER A 65 9.51 -46.29 -77.17
C SER A 65 10.34 -45.16 -76.55
N LYS A 66 11.11 -44.42 -77.36
CA LYS A 66 11.85 -43.24 -76.92
C LYS A 66 10.91 -42.12 -76.44
N GLY A 67 9.87 -41.79 -77.21
CA GLY A 67 8.89 -40.78 -76.82
C GLY A 67 8.09 -41.15 -75.56
N LEU A 68 7.75 -42.44 -75.42
CA LEU A 68 7.17 -42.99 -74.19
C LEU A 68 8.11 -42.83 -72.99
N ASN A 69 9.40 -43.12 -73.16
CA ASN A 69 10.40 -42.97 -72.10
C ASN A 69 10.61 -41.50 -71.69
N GLU A 70 10.59 -40.57 -72.64
CA GLU A 70 10.61 -39.12 -72.37
C GLU A 70 9.35 -38.67 -71.61
N SER A 71 8.18 -39.23 -71.93
CA SER A 71 6.95 -38.96 -71.17
C SER A 71 6.99 -39.54 -69.77
N VAL A 72 7.50 -40.76 -69.59
CA VAL A 72 7.66 -41.41 -68.28
C VAL A 72 8.61 -40.60 -67.39
N THR A 73 9.75 -40.15 -67.94
CA THR A 73 10.71 -39.33 -67.18
C THR A 73 10.09 -38.00 -66.76
N ARG A 74 9.35 -37.32 -67.65
CA ARG A 74 8.62 -36.09 -67.31
C ARG A 74 7.57 -36.33 -66.21
N LEU A 75 6.72 -37.34 -66.35
CA LEU A 75 5.73 -37.70 -65.33
C LEU A 75 6.39 -38.03 -63.98
N THR A 76 7.54 -38.70 -64.00
CA THR A 76 8.31 -39.00 -62.78
C THR A 76 8.78 -37.72 -62.09
N THR A 77 9.26 -36.73 -62.85
CA THR A 77 9.65 -35.43 -62.29
C THR A 77 8.46 -34.65 -61.74
N GLU A 78 7.31 -34.66 -62.41
CA GLU A 78 6.09 -34.01 -61.92
C GLU A 78 5.60 -34.66 -60.61
N VAL A 79 5.61 -36.00 -60.53
CA VAL A 79 5.29 -36.73 -59.29
C VAL A 79 6.26 -36.37 -58.15
N GLN A 80 7.55 -36.20 -58.44
CA GLN A 80 8.54 -35.80 -57.44
C GLN A 80 8.24 -34.39 -56.88
N VAL A 81 7.92 -33.43 -57.76
CA VAL A 81 7.54 -32.07 -57.36
C VAL A 81 6.27 -32.07 -56.52
N LEU A 82 5.25 -32.83 -56.94
CA LEU A 82 3.99 -32.96 -56.20
C LEU A 82 4.19 -33.58 -54.81
N LYS A 83 5.09 -34.55 -54.67
CA LYS A 83 5.46 -35.11 -53.36
C LYS A 83 6.08 -34.07 -52.44
N GLU A 84 6.96 -33.22 -52.98
CA GLU A 84 7.61 -32.18 -52.18
C GLU A 84 6.63 -31.08 -51.77
N SER A 85 5.73 -30.67 -52.67
CA SER A 85 4.66 -29.74 -52.30
C SER A 85 3.72 -30.32 -51.27
N ASN A 86 3.41 -31.63 -51.32
CA ASN A 86 2.59 -32.27 -50.29
C ASN A 86 3.26 -32.24 -48.91
N LYS A 87 4.57 -32.47 -48.82
CA LYS A 87 5.30 -32.33 -47.55
C LYS A 87 5.22 -30.91 -46.99
N GLN A 88 5.34 -29.90 -47.84
CA GLN A 88 5.20 -28.50 -47.43
C GLN A 88 3.78 -28.18 -46.95
N ILE A 89 2.75 -28.72 -47.62
CA ILE A 89 1.37 -28.57 -47.17
C ILE A 89 1.18 -29.20 -45.79
N GLU A 90 1.73 -30.39 -45.56
CA GLU A 90 1.69 -31.06 -44.26
C GLU A 90 2.41 -30.27 -43.17
N SER A 91 3.57 -29.66 -43.46
CA SER A 91 4.29 -28.83 -42.48
C SER A 91 3.50 -27.56 -42.13
N LEU A 92 2.97 -26.88 -43.14
CA LEU A 92 2.13 -25.68 -42.95
C LEU A 92 0.84 -26.00 -42.19
N GLN A 93 0.23 -27.16 -42.41
CA GLN A 93 -0.93 -27.61 -41.63
C GLN A 93 -0.57 -27.79 -40.16
N ARG A 94 0.60 -28.38 -39.83
CA ARG A 94 1.04 -28.53 -38.43
C ARG A 94 1.30 -27.17 -37.77
N GLU A 95 1.94 -26.25 -38.48
CA GLU A 95 2.16 -24.89 -37.98
C GLU A 95 0.84 -24.17 -37.74
N LEU A 96 -0.11 -24.27 -38.67
CA LEU A 96 -1.44 -23.68 -38.53
C LEU A 96 -2.20 -24.24 -37.32
N THR A 97 -2.14 -25.56 -37.09
CA THR A 97 -2.78 -26.17 -35.92
C THR A 97 -2.14 -25.69 -34.61
N THR A 98 -0.82 -25.55 -34.58
CA THR A 98 -0.08 -25.06 -33.41
C THR A 98 -0.41 -23.60 -33.11
N ALA A 99 -0.39 -22.74 -34.14
CA ALA A 99 -0.72 -21.33 -34.01
C ALA A 99 -2.18 -21.12 -33.59
N SER A 100 -3.11 -21.94 -34.11
CA SER A 100 -4.51 -21.93 -33.73
C SER A 100 -4.71 -22.27 -32.25
N GLU A 101 -3.99 -23.28 -31.74
CA GLU A 101 -4.06 -23.64 -30.32
C GLU A 101 -3.46 -22.57 -29.41
N GLN A 102 -2.32 -21.99 -29.80
CA GLN A 102 -1.73 -20.85 -29.09
C GLN A 102 -2.69 -19.66 -29.02
N ASN A 103 -3.37 -19.33 -30.13
CA ASN A 103 -4.38 -18.27 -30.14
C ASN A 103 -5.50 -18.53 -29.14
N LYS A 104 -5.99 -19.77 -29.00
CA LYS A 104 -7.00 -20.10 -27.97
C LYS A 104 -6.47 -19.87 -26.55
N ILE A 105 -5.22 -20.24 -26.29
CA ILE A 105 -4.58 -20.04 -24.98
C ILE A 105 -4.45 -18.54 -24.68
N PHE A 106 -3.97 -17.74 -25.63
CA PHE A 106 -3.86 -16.29 -25.46
C PHE A 106 -5.22 -15.64 -25.24
N LEU A 107 -6.25 -16.10 -25.95
CA LEU A 107 -7.61 -15.58 -25.81
C LEU A 107 -8.18 -15.89 -24.41
N LYS A 108 -7.99 -17.13 -23.92
CA LYS A 108 -8.33 -17.50 -22.54
C LYS A 108 -7.60 -16.62 -21.52
N ARG A 109 -6.28 -16.45 -21.68
CA ARG A 109 -5.50 -15.61 -20.76
C ARG A 109 -5.93 -14.15 -20.78
N GLY A 110 -6.29 -13.62 -21.95
CA GLY A 110 -6.86 -12.27 -22.08
C GLY A 110 -8.17 -12.11 -21.32
N THR A 111 -9.05 -13.11 -21.37
CA THR A 111 -10.31 -13.09 -20.61
C THR A 111 -10.08 -13.17 -19.10
N GLU A 112 -9.15 -14.01 -18.64
CA GLU A 112 -8.76 -14.10 -17.22
C GLU A 112 -8.22 -12.77 -16.70
N LEU A 113 -7.26 -12.17 -17.42
CA LEU A 113 -6.67 -10.88 -17.05
C LEU A 113 -7.72 -9.76 -17.03
N SER A 114 -8.67 -9.77 -17.97
CA SER A 114 -9.78 -8.82 -17.98
C SER A 114 -10.67 -8.97 -16.73
N ASN A 115 -10.94 -10.20 -16.30
CA ASN A 115 -11.72 -10.46 -15.09
C ASN A 115 -10.96 -10.05 -13.82
N GLU A 116 -9.67 -10.39 -13.73
CA GLU A 116 -8.80 -9.98 -12.62
C GLU A 116 -8.74 -8.45 -12.51
N LEU A 117 -8.61 -7.73 -13.63
CA LEU A 117 -8.64 -6.26 -13.66
C LEU A 117 -9.99 -5.70 -13.19
N SER A 118 -11.11 -6.32 -13.55
CA SER A 118 -12.43 -5.89 -13.08
C SER A 118 -12.54 -6.00 -11.56
N VAL A 119 -12.14 -7.15 -10.99
CA VAL A 119 -12.18 -7.39 -9.54
C VAL A 119 -11.26 -6.44 -8.79
N LEU A 120 -10.06 -6.18 -9.31
CA LEU A 120 -9.12 -5.23 -8.70
C LEU A 120 -9.66 -3.81 -8.70
N ARG A 121 -10.34 -3.37 -9.78
CA ARG A 121 -11.00 -2.07 -9.83
C ARG A 121 -12.10 -1.95 -8.78
N GLU A 122 -12.96 -2.95 -8.66
CA GLU A 122 -14.03 -2.95 -7.64
C GLU A 122 -13.46 -2.88 -6.21
N ARG A 123 -12.40 -3.63 -5.93
CA ARG A 123 -11.71 -3.58 -4.62
C ARG A 123 -11.08 -2.23 -4.35
N LEU A 124 -10.47 -1.61 -5.36
CA LEU A 124 -9.90 -0.27 -5.24
C LEU A 124 -10.99 0.74 -4.88
N GLU A 125 -12.10 0.76 -5.61
CA GLU A 125 -13.24 1.65 -5.32
C GLU A 125 -13.84 1.41 -3.93
N ALA A 126 -13.94 0.16 -3.50
CA ALA A 126 -14.39 -0.17 -2.14
C ALA A 126 -13.44 0.40 -1.08
N THR A 127 -12.12 0.22 -1.26
CA THR A 127 -11.09 0.71 -0.34
C THR A 127 -11.07 2.24 -0.30
N GLU A 128 -11.22 2.90 -1.44
CA GLU A 128 -11.30 4.36 -1.52
C GLU A 128 -12.53 4.90 -0.78
N ARG A 129 -13.69 4.25 -0.90
CA ARG A 129 -14.88 4.61 -0.14
C ARG A 129 -14.67 4.46 1.37
N GLU A 130 -14.05 3.38 1.82
CA GLU A 130 -13.72 3.18 3.24
C GLU A 130 -12.72 4.22 3.75
N LEU A 131 -11.69 4.53 2.96
CA LEU A 131 -10.72 5.56 3.29
C LEU A 131 -11.40 6.93 3.47
N GLN A 132 -12.29 7.30 2.55
CA GLN A 132 -13.05 8.56 2.66
C GLN A 132 -13.93 8.59 3.92
N LYS A 133 -14.61 7.48 4.24
CA LYS A 133 -15.40 7.36 5.48
C LYS A 133 -14.52 7.53 6.72
N ASN A 134 -13.37 6.88 6.76
CA ASN A 134 -12.42 6.98 7.88
C ASN A 134 -11.88 8.41 8.03
N ILE A 135 -11.56 9.09 6.93
CA ILE A 135 -11.13 10.50 6.95
C ILE A 135 -12.22 11.41 7.54
N GLN A 136 -13.47 11.22 7.12
CA GLN A 136 -14.61 12.00 7.65
C GLN A 136 -14.81 11.76 9.15
N GLN A 137 -14.77 10.50 9.58
CA GLN A 137 -14.89 10.15 11.00
C GLN A 137 -13.74 10.74 11.84
N ASN A 138 -12.51 10.65 11.36
CA ASN A 138 -11.35 11.20 12.07
C ASN A 138 -11.43 12.74 12.17
N THR A 139 -11.88 13.40 11.10
CA THR A 139 -12.13 14.85 11.12
C THR A 139 -13.18 15.24 12.15
N GLN A 140 -14.27 14.45 12.27
CA GLN A 140 -15.30 14.69 13.27
C GLN A 140 -14.76 14.49 14.69
N LEU A 141 -14.03 13.39 14.94
CA LEU A 141 -13.44 13.12 16.25
C LEU A 141 -12.45 14.22 16.69
N LEU A 142 -11.64 14.75 15.78
CA LEU A 142 -10.75 15.86 16.07
C LEU A 142 -11.52 17.14 16.47
N LYS A 143 -12.62 17.45 15.76
CA LYS A 143 -13.48 18.59 16.12
C LYS A 143 -14.14 18.40 17.49
N ASP A 144 -14.64 17.20 17.77
CA ASP A 144 -15.28 16.88 19.05
C ASP A 144 -14.26 16.93 20.19
N GLU A 145 -13.03 16.46 19.97
CA GLU A 145 -11.95 16.53 20.95
C GLU A 145 -11.54 17.99 21.25
N GLU A 146 -11.41 18.82 20.21
CA GLU A 146 -11.12 20.24 20.36
C GLU A 146 -12.25 20.97 21.12
N PHE A 147 -13.51 20.68 20.79
CA PHE A 147 -14.65 21.22 21.52
C PHE A 147 -14.62 20.82 23.00
N ARG A 148 -14.35 19.54 23.30
CA ARG A 148 -14.23 19.05 24.68
C ARG A 148 -13.08 19.72 25.44
N LYS A 149 -11.94 19.95 24.79
CA LYS A 149 -10.81 20.68 25.38
C LYS A 149 -11.19 22.12 25.74
N GLN A 150 -11.87 22.81 24.82
CA GLN A 150 -12.32 24.18 25.05
C GLN A 150 -13.36 24.27 26.17
N ASP A 151 -14.32 23.35 26.21
CA ASP A 151 -15.33 23.30 27.26
C ASP A 151 -14.70 22.99 28.63
N HIS A 152 -13.78 22.03 28.68
CA HIS A 152 -13.03 21.72 29.89
C HIS A 152 -12.18 22.91 30.36
N ALA A 153 -11.50 23.62 29.46
CA ALA A 153 -10.73 24.82 29.82
C ALA A 153 -11.63 25.90 30.45
N LYS A 154 -12.80 26.16 29.86
CA LYS A 154 -13.79 27.11 30.43
C LYS A 154 -14.30 26.67 31.80
N ALA A 155 -14.55 25.37 31.99
CA ALA A 155 -14.97 24.83 33.28
C ALA A 155 -13.88 25.01 34.34
N VAL A 156 -12.62 24.73 34.00
CA VAL A 156 -11.48 24.94 34.90
C VAL A 156 -11.31 26.42 35.27
N ASP A 157 -11.41 27.33 34.29
CA ASP A 157 -11.33 28.77 34.56
C ASP A 157 -12.46 29.25 35.47
N SER A 158 -13.68 28.74 35.25
CA SER A 158 -14.83 29.02 36.13
C SER A 158 -14.59 28.55 37.55
N LEU A 159 -14.08 27.33 37.74
CA LEU A 159 -13.74 26.78 39.05
C LEU A 159 -12.65 27.60 39.74
N LYS A 160 -11.62 28.02 39.01
CA LYS A 160 -10.56 28.88 39.53
C LYS A 160 -11.12 30.22 40.00
N ASN A 161 -11.99 30.85 39.21
CA ASN A 161 -12.65 32.09 39.60
C ASN A 161 -13.49 31.94 40.89
N ILE A 162 -14.19 30.82 41.06
CA ILE A 162 -14.96 30.53 42.28
C ILE A 162 -14.01 30.32 43.46
N GLN A 163 -12.94 29.56 43.27
CA GLN A 163 -11.93 29.32 44.29
C GLN A 163 -11.30 30.63 44.78
N ASP A 164 -10.91 31.51 43.85
CA ASP A 164 -10.33 32.81 44.17
C ASP A 164 -11.31 33.70 44.94
N ARG A 165 -12.60 33.70 44.57
CA ARG A 165 -13.65 34.41 45.32
C ARG A 165 -13.79 33.88 46.75
N ILE A 166 -13.89 32.57 46.93
CA ILE A 166 -14.00 31.95 48.27
C ILE A 166 -12.77 32.29 49.12
N GLN A 167 -11.57 32.26 48.53
CA GLN A 167 -10.35 32.59 49.25
C GLN A 167 -10.32 34.06 49.67
N ASN A 168 -10.73 34.97 48.79
CA ASN A 168 -10.82 36.39 49.09
C ASN A 168 -11.87 36.69 50.17
N ASP A 169 -13.04 36.07 50.11
CA ASP A 169 -14.10 36.25 51.11
C ASP A 169 -13.66 35.75 52.48
N ARG A 170 -12.98 34.58 52.55
CA ARG A 170 -12.40 34.07 53.81
C ARG A 170 -11.34 35.00 54.38
N ASN A 171 -10.44 35.51 53.53
CA ASN A 171 -9.41 36.44 53.94
C ASN A 171 -10.02 37.74 54.48
N ARG A 172 -11.08 38.24 53.81
CA ARG A 172 -11.83 39.42 54.23
C ARG A 172 -12.52 39.19 55.58
N GLU A 173 -13.24 38.08 55.75
CA GLU A 173 -13.90 37.74 57.02
C GLU A 173 -12.89 37.64 58.18
N LEU A 174 -11.73 37.01 57.93
CA LEU A 174 -10.66 36.92 58.92
C LEU A 174 -10.13 38.30 59.30
N GLN A 175 -9.95 39.19 58.32
CA GLN A 175 -9.49 40.54 58.54
C GLN A 175 -10.52 41.37 59.32
N GLU A 176 -11.79 41.32 58.92
CA GLU A 176 -12.90 41.99 59.60
C GLU A 176 -13.01 41.53 61.06
N ARG A 177 -12.84 40.23 61.36
CA ARG A 177 -12.82 39.70 62.73
C ARG A 177 -11.65 40.24 63.55
N LYS A 178 -10.45 40.30 62.96
CA LYS A 178 -9.25 40.86 63.63
C LYS A 178 -9.44 42.34 63.93
N ASP A 179 -9.94 43.09 62.95
CA ASP A 179 -10.17 44.53 63.10
C ASP A 179 -11.26 44.82 64.14
N ALA A 180 -12.32 44.01 64.18
CA ALA A 180 -13.35 44.09 65.21
C ALA A 180 -12.79 43.83 66.62
N GLU A 181 -11.91 42.84 66.78
CA GLU A 181 -11.28 42.54 68.07
C GLU A 181 -10.29 43.63 68.49
N ILE A 182 -9.50 44.17 67.56
CA ILE A 182 -8.62 45.32 67.82
C ILE A 182 -9.45 46.54 68.27
N ASN A 183 -10.54 46.84 67.55
CA ASN A 183 -11.43 47.94 67.90
C ASN A 183 -12.11 47.72 69.26
N ARG A 184 -12.47 46.48 69.60
CA ARG A 184 -13.00 46.12 70.91
C ARG A 184 -11.99 46.42 72.02
N ILE A 185 -10.75 45.96 71.87
CA ILE A 185 -9.67 46.21 72.83
C ILE A 185 -9.40 47.72 72.96
N HIS A 186 -9.41 48.45 71.84
CA HIS A 186 -9.22 49.90 71.85
C HIS A 186 -10.31 50.61 72.66
N LYS A 187 -11.59 50.31 72.39
CA LYS A 187 -12.73 50.88 73.13
C LYS A 187 -12.67 50.56 74.62
N LEU A 188 -12.26 49.35 74.99
CA LEU A 188 -12.09 48.97 76.40
C LEU A 188 -11.00 49.83 77.08
N ARG A 189 -9.88 50.07 76.40
CA ARG A 189 -8.81 50.95 76.90
C ARG A 189 -9.29 52.40 77.05
N GLU A 190 -10.01 52.93 76.08
CA GLU A 190 -10.59 54.28 76.15
C GLU A 190 -11.57 54.42 77.31
N THR A 191 -12.50 53.46 77.45
CA THR A 191 -13.49 53.44 78.52
C THR A 191 -12.82 53.38 79.89
N TRP A 192 -11.78 52.55 80.03
CA TRP A 192 -10.99 52.45 81.26
C TRP A 192 -10.26 53.77 81.58
N THR A 193 -9.61 54.37 80.58
CA THR A 193 -8.88 55.64 80.75
C THR A 193 -9.83 56.75 81.17
N ALA A 194 -11.02 56.85 80.55
CA ALA A 194 -12.04 57.81 80.91
C ALA A 194 -12.58 57.59 82.33
N HIS A 195 -12.79 56.32 82.73
CA HIS A 195 -13.21 55.98 84.09
C HIS A 195 -12.15 56.36 85.12
N GLN A 196 -10.89 56.01 84.87
CA GLN A 196 -9.75 56.34 85.75
C GLN A 196 -9.65 57.85 85.99
N GLU A 197 -9.77 58.65 84.92
CA GLU A 197 -9.74 60.11 85.02
C GLU A 197 -10.96 60.68 85.78
N ASN A 198 -12.15 60.12 85.56
CA ASN A 198 -13.36 60.54 86.29
C ASN A 198 -13.24 60.23 87.80
N VAL A 199 -12.76 59.04 88.16
CA VAL A 199 -12.51 58.65 89.56
C VAL A 199 -11.49 59.58 90.19
N LYS A 200 -10.39 59.88 89.48
CA LYS A 200 -9.36 60.83 89.93
C LYS A 200 -9.93 62.21 90.23
N ASN A 201 -10.72 62.76 89.31
CA ASN A 201 -11.36 64.08 89.49
C ASN A 201 -12.39 64.09 90.62
N THR A 202 -13.13 62.99 90.79
CA THR A 202 -14.06 62.80 91.90
C THR A 202 -13.33 62.80 93.25
N ILE A 203 -12.25 62.03 93.36
CA ILE A 203 -11.43 61.97 94.59
C ILE A 203 -10.83 63.34 94.91
N LYS A 204 -10.26 64.05 93.91
CA LYS A 204 -9.76 65.42 94.08
C LYS A 204 -10.83 66.36 94.63
N THR A 205 -12.05 66.29 94.09
CA THR A 205 -13.19 67.11 94.52
C THR A 205 -13.57 66.83 95.98
N ILE A 206 -13.63 65.55 96.37
CA ILE A 206 -13.92 65.14 97.75
C ILE A 206 -12.83 65.65 98.70
N CYS A 207 -11.55 65.50 98.32
CA CYS A 207 -10.43 65.96 99.14
C CYS A 207 -10.47 67.47 99.36
N SER A 208 -10.72 68.23 98.29
CA SER A 208 -10.91 69.68 98.37
C SER A 208 -12.06 70.06 99.30
N LYS A 209 -13.21 69.37 99.22
CA LYS A 209 -14.39 69.65 100.06
C LYS A 209 -14.14 69.38 101.55
N HIS A 210 -13.34 68.37 101.87
CA HIS A 210 -13.07 67.94 103.25
C HIS A 210 -11.72 68.42 103.79
N THR A 211 -11.04 69.32 103.07
CA THR A 211 -9.72 69.86 103.45
C THR A 211 -8.67 68.76 103.67
N ILE A 212 -8.72 67.70 102.85
CA ILE A 212 -7.72 66.63 102.80
C ILE A 212 -6.72 66.97 101.69
N GLU A 213 -5.42 66.80 101.96
CA GLU A 213 -4.35 67.05 101.00
C GLU A 213 -4.30 65.93 99.95
N TYR A 214 -4.56 66.27 98.68
CA TYR A 214 -4.36 65.38 97.54
C TYR A 214 -2.94 65.57 96.99
N VAL A 215 -2.21 64.47 96.79
CA VAL A 215 -0.79 64.46 96.41
C VAL A 215 -0.66 63.96 94.98
N GLU A 216 -0.37 64.86 94.04
CA GLU A 216 -0.18 64.49 92.62
C GLU A 216 1.16 63.82 92.35
N ARG A 217 2.23 64.29 93.01
CA ARG A 217 3.57 63.72 92.87
C ARG A 217 4.04 63.19 94.21
N VAL A 218 4.13 61.87 94.30
CA VAL A 218 4.54 61.18 95.52
C VAL A 218 6.06 61.16 95.68
N PRO A 219 6.59 61.18 96.91
CA PRO A 219 8.03 61.14 97.18
C PRO A 219 8.62 59.72 97.20
N PHE A 220 7.84 58.69 96.87
CA PHE A 220 8.26 57.29 96.83
C PHE A 220 8.22 56.72 95.39
N LYS A 221 8.82 55.54 95.19
CA LYS A 221 8.92 54.91 93.87
C LYS A 221 7.56 54.37 93.41
N GLY A 222 7.08 54.84 92.27
CA GLY A 222 5.84 54.39 91.63
C GLY A 222 4.99 55.56 91.14
N GLU A 223 4.00 55.24 90.30
CA GLU A 223 3.02 56.20 89.80
C GLU A 223 1.61 55.71 90.18
N PRO A 224 1.22 55.83 91.46
CA PRO A 224 -0.12 55.46 91.90
C PRO A 224 -1.18 56.37 91.28
N ASP A 225 -2.35 55.81 90.95
CA ASP A 225 -3.45 56.57 90.33
C ASP A 225 -3.92 57.76 91.17
N ASN A 226 -4.09 57.55 92.48
CA ASN A 226 -4.54 58.57 93.42
C ASN A 226 -3.81 58.42 94.76
N THR A 227 -3.28 59.52 95.29
CA THR A 227 -2.62 59.51 96.61
C THR A 227 -3.09 60.69 97.45
N LEU A 228 -3.42 60.44 98.71
CA LEU A 228 -3.83 61.43 99.69
C LEU A 228 -2.84 61.47 100.84
N LYS A 229 -2.79 62.59 101.58
CA LYS A 229 -2.06 62.69 102.84
C LYS A 229 -3.02 62.98 103.99
N ILE A 230 -3.10 62.05 104.94
CA ILE A 230 -3.97 62.13 106.12
C ILE A 230 -3.10 61.86 107.35
N SER A 231 -3.13 62.74 108.35
CA SER A 231 -2.37 62.57 109.60
C SER A 231 -0.87 62.26 109.39
N ASN A 232 -0.27 62.88 108.37
CA ASN A 232 1.13 62.69 107.95
C ASN A 232 1.47 61.31 107.34
N GLU A 233 0.47 60.49 107.00
CA GLU A 233 0.62 59.24 106.26
C GLU A 233 0.09 59.39 104.82
N PHE A 234 0.74 58.71 103.86
CA PHE A 234 0.27 58.65 102.48
C PHE A 234 -0.68 57.48 102.28
N VAL A 235 -1.90 57.76 101.85
CA VAL A 235 -2.92 56.76 101.51
C VAL A 235 -3.05 56.66 100.00
N VAL A 236 -2.74 55.50 99.44
CA VAL A 236 -2.75 55.23 97.99
C VAL A 236 -4.04 54.50 97.59
N PHE A 237 -4.74 55.06 96.61
CA PHE A 237 -5.88 54.45 95.94
C PHE A 237 -5.50 54.17 94.49
N ASP A 238 -5.17 52.91 94.21
CA ASP A 238 -4.77 52.43 92.89
C ASP A 238 -5.87 51.52 92.33
N ALA A 239 -6.37 51.83 91.13
CA ALA A 239 -7.42 51.04 90.51
C ALA A 239 -6.80 50.16 89.41
N LYS A 240 -7.23 48.90 89.33
CA LYS A 240 -6.82 48.00 88.25
C LYS A 240 -8.03 47.40 87.57
N SER A 241 -7.98 47.36 86.26
CA SER A 241 -8.94 46.62 85.45
C SER A 241 -8.40 45.22 85.12
N PRO A 242 -9.28 44.22 85.01
CA PRO A 242 -8.93 42.94 84.40
C PRO A 242 -8.52 43.15 82.94
N ALA A 243 -7.42 42.53 82.52
CA ALA A 243 -6.93 42.62 81.14
C ALA A 243 -7.72 41.76 80.13
N GLY A 244 -8.66 40.94 80.59
CA GLY A 244 -9.50 40.06 79.77
C GLY A 244 -10.80 39.66 80.46
N GLU A 245 -11.62 38.84 79.78
CA GLU A 245 -12.92 38.37 80.30
C GLU A 245 -12.79 37.32 81.40
N ASP A 246 -11.71 36.56 81.41
CA ASP A 246 -11.45 35.56 82.45
C ASP A 246 -10.91 36.21 83.74
N LEU A 247 -11.77 36.29 84.75
CA LEU A 247 -11.48 36.89 86.04
C LEU A 247 -10.85 35.91 87.04
N SER A 248 -10.69 34.63 86.68
CA SER A 248 -10.19 33.58 87.59
C SER A 248 -8.82 33.95 88.18
N ASN A 249 -7.96 34.61 87.39
CA ASN A 249 -6.61 35.02 87.77
C ASN A 249 -6.52 36.46 88.29
N PHE A 250 -7.62 37.22 88.29
CA PHE A 250 -7.61 38.65 88.66
C PHE A 250 -7.19 38.86 90.12
N ARG A 251 -7.62 37.98 91.03
CA ARG A 251 -7.21 38.02 92.45
C ARG A 251 -5.71 37.86 92.62
N ASN A 252 -5.10 36.93 91.89
CA ASN A 252 -3.65 36.68 91.93
C ASN A 252 -2.88 37.86 91.34
N TYR A 253 -3.38 38.43 90.24
CA TYR A 253 -2.82 39.64 89.63
C TYR A 253 -2.79 40.82 90.61
N LEU A 254 -3.91 41.12 91.29
CA LEU A 254 -3.99 42.18 92.30
C LEU A 254 -3.03 41.93 93.47
N LYS A 255 -2.93 40.68 93.93
CA LYS A 255 -2.03 40.31 95.02
C LYS A 255 -0.56 40.56 94.65
N ASN A 256 -0.15 40.14 93.45
CA ASN A 256 1.21 40.34 92.95
C ASN A 256 1.57 41.83 92.77
N GLN A 257 0.62 42.63 92.30
CA GLN A 257 0.76 44.09 92.21
C GLN A 257 0.97 44.72 93.60
N ALA A 258 0.12 44.37 94.56
CA ALA A 258 0.22 44.87 95.94
C ALA A 258 1.54 44.45 96.62
N GLU A 259 2.01 43.21 96.38
CA GLU A 259 3.30 42.75 96.90
C GLU A 259 4.49 43.46 96.24
N SER A 260 4.40 43.80 94.95
CA SER A 260 5.43 44.55 94.25
C SER A 260 5.57 45.99 94.77
N ALA A 261 4.47 46.60 95.20
CA ALA A 261 4.46 47.94 95.80
C ALA A 261 5.00 48.00 97.24
N LYS A 262 5.22 46.85 97.91
CA LYS A 262 5.83 46.78 99.25
C LYS A 262 7.36 46.83 99.24
N LYS A 263 8.00 46.66 98.09
CA LYS A 263 9.46 46.67 97.91
C LYS A 263 9.97 48.04 97.52
#